data_AF-A0A127VBT0-F1
#
_entry.id   AF-A0A127VBT0-F1
#
_cell.length_a   1.000
_cell.length_b   1.000
_cell.length_c   1.000
_cell.angle_alpha   90.00
_cell.angle_beta   90.00
_cell.angle_gamma   90.00
#
_symmetry.space_group_name_H-M   'P 1'
#
loop_
_entity.id
_entity.type
_entity.pdbx_description
1 polymer ?
#
loop_
_entity_poly.entity_id
_entity_poly.type
_entity_poly.pdbx_seq_one_letter_code
_entity_poly.pdbx_strand_id
1 'polypeptide(L)'
;METAINVTLPEDFYILCSIYQIKPEVFIQQFINQVSFPSYFSNPTGSDCWATLCFLNFIDVESPKFQVNEDLEIHYLTLFKKAIRYNLVTSPEDKVKAVNSGRKVIRHWLKAVLADRTKYITDNL
;
A
#
# COMPACT_ATOMS: atom_id res chain seq x y z
N MET A 1 21.04 -11.08 0.61
CA MET A 1 21.12 -11.15 -0.86
C MET A 1 20.09 -10.18 -1.40
N GLU A 2 20.52 -9.09 -2.02
CA GLU A 2 19.59 -8.20 -2.74
C GLU A 2 19.17 -8.94 -4.01
N THR A 3 17.90 -9.33 -4.11
CA THR A 3 17.32 -9.82 -5.35
C THR A 3 17.22 -8.65 -6.32
N ALA A 4 18.02 -8.65 -7.38
CA ALA A 4 17.91 -7.67 -8.45
C ALA A 4 16.53 -7.81 -9.12
N ILE A 5 15.66 -6.83 -8.90
CA ILE A 5 14.35 -6.76 -9.55
C ILE A 5 14.59 -6.22 -10.95
N ASN A 6 14.37 -7.03 -11.97
CA ASN A 6 14.45 -6.58 -13.36
C ASN A 6 13.08 -6.03 -13.78
N VAL A 7 13.01 -4.72 -14.04
CA VAL A 7 11.77 -4.04 -14.46
C VAL A 7 11.88 -3.76 -15.95
N THR A 8 11.00 -4.38 -16.74
CA THR A 8 10.86 -4.08 -18.16
C THR A 8 10.10 -2.77 -18.32
N LEU A 9 10.71 -1.79 -19.00
CA LEU A 9 10.07 -0.51 -19.30
C LEU A 9 9.31 -0.61 -20.62
N PRO A 10 7.99 -0.36 -20.66
CA PRO A 10 7.24 -0.27 -21.91
C PRO A 10 7.75 0.87 -22.80
N GLU A 11 7.63 0.70 -24.12
CA GLU A 11 8.10 1.67 -25.12
C GLU A 11 7.56 3.09 -24.85
N ASP A 12 6.24 3.23 -24.68
CA ASP A 12 5.61 4.53 -24.42
C ASP A 12 6.17 5.22 -23.16
N PHE A 13 6.41 4.46 -22.09
CA PHE A 13 6.96 5.02 -20.85
C PHE A 13 8.40 5.48 -21.04
N TYR A 14 9.20 4.71 -21.78
CA TYR A 14 10.58 5.09 -22.12
C TYR A 14 10.63 6.35 -23.01
N ILE A 15 9.74 6.44 -24.01
CA ILE A 15 9.62 7.62 -24.88
C ILE A 15 9.28 8.85 -24.05
N LEU A 16 8.29 8.77 -23.17
CA LEU A 16 7.92 9.89 -22.28
C LEU A 16 9.07 10.29 -21.36
N CYS A 17 9.75 9.32 -20.74
CA CYS A 17 10.93 9.59 -19.93
C CYS A 17 12.02 10.30 -20.74
N SER A 18 12.24 9.91 -21.99
CA SER A 18 13.23 10.52 -22.88
C SER A 18 12.87 11.97 -23.26
N ILE A 19 11.60 12.23 -23.59
CA ILE A 19 11.10 13.58 -23.93
C ILE A 19 11.32 14.56 -22.77
N TYR A 20 11.00 14.14 -21.55
CA TYR A 20 11.11 14.99 -20.36
C TYR A 20 12.45 14.87 -19.63
N GLN A 21 13.40 14.09 -20.17
CA GLN A 21 14.70 13.80 -19.54
C GLN A 21 14.60 13.26 -18.11
N ILE A 22 13.56 12.45 -17.86
CA ILE A 22 13.29 11.82 -16.57
C ILE A 22 14.02 10.48 -16.51
N LYS A 23 14.73 10.24 -15.40
CA LYS A 23 15.26 8.91 -15.09
C LYS A 23 14.11 8.00 -14.63
N PRO A 24 13.84 6.87 -15.31
CA PRO A 24 12.73 5.97 -14.96
C PRO A 24 12.71 5.57 -13.49
N GLU A 25 13.89 5.30 -12.90
CA GLU A 25 14.04 4.86 -11.52
C GLU A 25 13.57 5.94 -10.53
N VAL A 26 13.81 7.22 -10.86
CA VAL A 26 13.38 8.35 -10.02
C VAL A 26 11.86 8.44 -10.01
N PHE A 27 11.23 8.33 -11.18
CA PHE A 27 9.77 8.35 -11.30
C PHE A 27 9.12 7.15 -10.58
N ILE A 28 9.63 5.94 -10.82
CA ILE A 28 9.12 4.70 -10.19
C ILE A 28 9.25 4.80 -8.67
N GLN A 29 10.41 5.24 -8.16
CA GLN A 29 10.59 5.42 -6.72
C GLN A 29 9.64 6.48 -6.14
N GLN A 30 9.44 7.60 -6.86
CA GLN A 30 8.49 8.63 -6.44
C GLN A 30 7.04 8.12 -6.41
N PHE A 31 6.66 7.26 -7.35
CA PHE A 31 5.36 6.61 -7.35
C PHE A 31 5.20 5.65 -6.16
N ILE A 32 6.19 4.77 -5.94
CA ILE A 32 6.20 3.81 -4.82
C ILE A 32 6.12 4.54 -3.47
N ASN A 33 6.86 5.64 -3.31
CA ASN A 33 6.86 6.45 -2.08
C ASN A 33 5.47 7.03 -1.72
N GLN A 34 4.56 7.11 -2.68
CA GLN A 34 3.19 7.61 -2.49
C GLN A 34 2.19 6.50 -2.14
N VAL A 35 2.55 5.22 -2.25
CA VAL A 35 1.66 4.11 -1.87
C VAL A 35 1.50 4.08 -0.35
N SER A 36 0.30 4.44 0.13
CA SER A 36 -0.01 4.57 1.54
C SER A 36 -1.52 4.49 1.80
N PHE A 37 -1.99 3.34 2.29
CA PHE A 37 -3.37 3.19 2.75
C PHE A 37 -3.76 4.25 3.79
N PRO A 38 -2.94 4.56 4.82
CA PRO A 38 -3.31 5.58 5.79
C PRO A 38 -3.48 6.97 5.15
N SER A 39 -2.62 7.35 4.21
CA SER A 39 -2.74 8.65 3.52
C SER A 39 -3.99 8.68 2.65
N TYR A 40 -4.20 7.64 1.83
CA TYR A 40 -5.33 7.54 0.91
C TYR A 40 -6.68 7.55 1.64
N PHE A 41 -6.89 6.66 2.62
CA PHE A 41 -8.18 6.57 3.31
C PHE A 41 -8.47 7.77 4.23
N SER A 42 -7.44 8.53 4.63
CA SER A 42 -7.63 9.79 5.38
C SER A 42 -7.99 10.97 4.46
N ASN A 43 -7.61 10.92 3.19
CA ASN A 43 -7.89 11.99 2.21
C ASN A 43 -7.93 11.44 0.78
N PRO A 44 -9.02 10.77 0.38
CA PRO A 44 -9.09 10.06 -0.90
C PRO A 44 -9.06 10.99 -2.12
N THR A 45 -9.32 12.28 -1.93
CA THR A 45 -9.28 13.32 -2.96
C THR A 45 -7.94 14.06 -3.04
N GLY A 46 -6.94 13.65 -2.23
CA GLY A 46 -5.59 14.23 -2.26
C GLY A 46 -4.88 13.97 -3.58
N SER A 47 -3.94 14.84 -3.96
CA SER A 47 -3.12 14.68 -5.16
C SER A 47 -2.21 13.45 -5.12
N ASP A 48 -1.95 12.89 -3.94
CA ASP A 48 -1.17 11.69 -3.67
C ASP A 48 -2.00 10.38 -3.74
N CYS A 49 -3.29 10.45 -4.11
CA CYS A 49 -4.18 9.31 -4.08
C CYS A 49 -3.89 8.24 -5.15
N TRP A 50 -3.37 8.66 -6.30
CA TRP A 50 -3.28 7.84 -7.52
C TRP A 50 -2.39 6.60 -7.35
N ALA A 51 -1.25 6.73 -6.68
CA ALA A 51 -0.35 5.60 -6.47
C ALA A 51 -1.01 4.50 -5.62
N THR A 52 -1.71 4.91 -4.55
CA THR A 52 -2.43 3.96 -3.69
C THR A 52 -3.63 3.36 -4.41
N LEU A 53 -4.37 4.15 -5.20
CA LEU A 53 -5.49 3.66 -5.99
C LEU A 53 -5.03 2.62 -7.03
N CYS A 54 -3.93 2.89 -7.72
CA CYS A 54 -3.34 1.94 -8.66
C CYS A 54 -2.95 0.63 -7.97
N PHE A 55 -2.34 0.71 -6.78
CA PHE A 55 -2.00 -0.47 -5.99
C PHE A 55 -3.24 -1.25 -5.50
N LEU A 56 -4.31 -0.55 -5.10
CA LEU A 56 -5.59 -1.19 -4.74
C LEU A 56 -6.20 -1.92 -5.93
N ASN A 57 -6.25 -1.28 -7.10
CA ASN A 57 -6.74 -1.91 -8.33
C ASN A 57 -5.86 -3.12 -8.72
N PHE A 58 -4.54 -3.00 -8.55
CA PHE A 58 -3.65 -4.14 -8.77
C PHE A 58 -4.00 -5.31 -7.85
N ILE A 59 -4.23 -5.05 -6.55
CA ILE A 59 -4.71 -6.08 -5.63
C ILE A 59 -6.03 -6.64 -6.12
N ASP A 60 -7.04 -5.83 -6.43
CA ASP A 60 -8.37 -6.33 -6.81
C ASP A 60 -8.35 -7.23 -8.06
N VAL A 61 -7.51 -6.91 -9.04
CA VAL A 61 -7.38 -7.68 -10.29
C VAL A 61 -6.53 -8.94 -10.08
N GLU A 62 -5.46 -8.84 -9.30
CA GLU A 62 -4.46 -9.90 -9.15
C GLU A 62 -4.62 -10.70 -7.85
N SER A 63 -5.57 -10.34 -6.99
CA SER A 63 -5.85 -10.94 -5.67
C SER A 63 -5.92 -12.47 -5.70
N PRO A 64 -6.53 -13.12 -6.73
CA PRO A 64 -6.55 -14.58 -6.81
C PRO A 64 -5.16 -15.24 -6.85
N LYS A 65 -4.11 -14.48 -7.19
CA LYS A 65 -2.71 -14.96 -7.27
C LYS A 65 -1.95 -14.80 -5.95
N PHE A 66 -2.52 -14.09 -4.97
CA PHE A 66 -1.87 -13.83 -3.69
C PHE A 66 -2.57 -14.58 -2.56
N GLN A 67 -1.78 -15.23 -1.70
CA GLN A 67 -2.29 -15.86 -0.48
C GLN A 67 -2.58 -14.78 0.56
N VAL A 68 -3.78 -14.21 0.49
CA VAL A 68 -4.33 -13.32 1.52
C VAL A 68 -5.21 -14.16 2.43
N ASN A 69 -4.96 -14.08 3.74
CA ASN A 69 -5.85 -14.64 4.73
C ASN A 69 -7.05 -13.68 4.87
N GLU A 70 -8.18 -14.05 4.27
CA GLU A 70 -9.39 -13.22 4.20
C GLU A 70 -9.92 -12.82 5.59
N ASP A 71 -9.86 -13.72 6.57
CA ASP A 71 -10.32 -13.45 7.93
C ASP A 71 -9.47 -12.36 8.60
N LEU A 72 -8.14 -12.47 8.48
CA LEU A 72 -7.22 -11.44 8.97
C LEU A 72 -7.43 -10.12 8.22
N GLU A 73 -7.63 -10.17 6.91
CA GLU A 73 -7.89 -8.98 6.11
C GLU A 73 -9.16 -8.27 6.55
N ILE A 74 -10.30 -8.97 6.64
CA ILE A 74 -11.58 -8.41 7.08
C ILE A 74 -11.44 -7.78 8.47
N HIS A 75 -10.78 -8.48 9.40
CA HIS A 75 -10.57 -8.00 10.77
C HIS A 75 -9.77 -6.68 10.78
N TYR A 76 -8.61 -6.66 10.13
CA TYR A 76 -7.73 -5.51 10.16
C TYR A 76 -8.22 -4.35 9.31
N LEU A 77 -8.90 -4.60 8.18
CA LEU A 77 -9.59 -3.55 7.43
C LEU A 77 -10.70 -2.90 8.27
N THR A 78 -11.41 -3.67 9.08
CA THR A 78 -12.43 -3.13 10.00
C THR A 78 -11.80 -2.24 11.07
N LEU A 79 -10.73 -2.69 11.73
CA LEU A 79 -9.98 -1.89 12.69
C LEU A 79 -9.39 -0.62 12.06
N PHE A 80 -8.86 -0.76 10.85
CA PHE A 80 -8.27 0.32 10.10
C PHE A 80 -9.32 1.38 9.75
N LYS A 81 -10.46 0.98 9.16
CA LYS A 81 -11.58 1.88 8.87
C LYS A 81 -12.07 2.61 10.11
N LYS A 82 -12.15 1.93 11.27
CA LYS A 82 -12.50 2.55 12.55
C LYS A 82 -11.46 3.58 12.99
N ALA A 83 -10.17 3.24 12.91
CA ALA A 83 -9.08 4.14 13.27
C ALA A 83 -9.02 5.39 12.37
N ILE A 84 -9.32 5.24 11.08
CA ILE A 84 -9.38 6.36 10.14
C ILE A 84 -10.62 7.22 10.38
N ARG A 85 -11.83 6.62 10.47
CA ARG A 85 -13.10 7.33 10.72
C ARG A 85 -13.13 8.11 12.02
N TYR A 86 -12.52 7.59 13.08
CA TYR A 86 -12.45 8.28 14.37
C TYR A 86 -11.64 9.59 14.32
N ASN A 87 -10.77 9.73 13.31
CA ASN A 87 -9.91 10.90 13.12
C ASN A 87 -10.27 11.71 11.86
N LEU A 88 -11.47 11.49 11.28
CA LEU A 88 -11.85 11.98 9.96
C LEU A 88 -12.62 13.31 10.06
N VAL A 89 -11.96 14.40 10.48
CA VAL A 89 -12.58 15.75 10.50
C VAL A 89 -11.56 16.89 10.26
N THR A 90 -12.02 17.86 9.45
CA THR A 90 -11.60 19.22 8.99
C THR A 90 -10.23 19.87 9.26
N SER A 91 -9.36 19.36 10.14
CA SER A 91 -8.07 20.02 10.44
C SER A 91 -6.84 19.26 9.90
N PRO A 92 -5.75 19.96 9.54
CA PRO A 92 -4.48 19.32 9.17
C PRO A 92 -3.90 18.41 10.27
N GLU A 93 -4.08 18.77 11.55
CA GLU A 93 -3.58 17.99 12.68
C GLU A 93 -4.30 16.65 12.84
N ASP A 94 -5.62 16.64 12.61
CA ASP A 94 -6.41 15.42 12.70
C ASP A 94 -6.12 14.47 11.55
N LYS A 95 -5.79 15.01 10.35
CA LYS A 95 -5.25 14.21 9.24
C LYS A 95 -3.95 13.50 9.64
N VAL A 96 -3.03 14.20 10.32
CA VAL A 96 -1.78 13.58 10.81
C VAL A 96 -2.07 12.48 11.84
N LYS A 97 -3.03 12.69 12.75
CA LYS A 97 -3.47 11.68 13.72
C LYS A 97 -4.10 10.46 13.05
N ALA A 98 -4.95 10.68 12.04
CA ALA A 98 -5.58 9.62 11.24
C ALA A 98 -4.53 8.75 10.55
N VAL A 99 -3.60 9.38 9.83
CA VAL A 99 -2.49 8.70 9.15
C VAL A 99 -1.65 7.88 10.13
N ASN A 100 -1.29 8.45 11.27
CA ASN A 100 -0.49 7.75 12.28
C ASN A 100 -1.26 6.58 12.93
N SER A 101 -2.55 6.75 13.18
CA SER A 101 -3.42 5.69 13.72
C SER A 101 -3.58 4.55 12.72
N GLY A 102 -3.85 4.85 11.45
CA GLY A 102 -3.91 3.86 10.38
C GLY A 102 -2.58 3.11 10.22
N ARG A 103 -1.44 3.81 10.27
CA ARG A 103 -0.11 3.20 10.20
C ARG A 103 0.16 2.23 11.35
N LYS A 104 -0.34 2.52 12.56
CA LYS A 104 -0.26 1.57 13.69
C LYS A 104 -1.03 0.29 13.38
N VAL A 105 -2.27 0.40 12.91
CA VAL A 105 -3.10 -0.78 12.57
C VAL A 105 -2.42 -1.64 11.49
N ILE A 106 -1.89 -1.04 10.43
CA ILE A 106 -1.19 -1.77 9.35
C ILE A 106 0.05 -2.51 9.88
N ARG A 107 0.82 -1.92 10.80
CA ARG A 107 1.96 -2.61 11.42
C ARG A 107 1.52 -3.81 12.25
N HIS A 108 0.40 -3.72 12.96
CA HIS A 108 -0.17 -4.86 13.68
C HIS A 108 -0.68 -5.94 12.73
N TRP A 109 -1.33 -5.54 11.64
CA TRP A 109 -1.77 -6.45 10.59
C TRP A 109 -0.59 -7.23 9.99
N LEU A 110 0.50 -6.55 9.62
CA LEU A 110 1.71 -7.20 9.10
C LEU A 110 2.25 -8.23 10.10
N LYS A 111 2.33 -7.90 11.39
CA LYS A 111 2.78 -8.84 12.43
C LYS A 111 1.90 -10.08 12.50
N ALA A 112 0.57 -9.91 12.42
CA ALA A 112 -0.37 -11.04 12.44
C ALA A 112 -0.22 -11.93 11.19
N VAL A 113 -0.10 -11.33 10.01
CA VAL A 113 0.12 -12.08 8.75
C VAL A 113 1.44 -12.86 8.77
N LEU A 114 2.52 -12.27 9.29
CA LEU A 114 3.79 -12.97 9.41
C LEU A 114 3.72 -14.13 10.42
N ALA A 115 3.02 -13.95 11.54
CA ALA A 115 2.81 -15.01 12.53
C ALA A 115 1.98 -16.17 11.94
N ASP A 116 0.89 -15.85 11.23
CA ASP A 116 0.03 -16.82 10.55
C ASP A 116 0.83 -17.65 9.54
N ARG A 117 1.59 -16.98 8.66
CA ARG A 117 2.47 -17.65 7.68
C ARG A 117 3.52 -18.53 8.33
N THR A 118 4.10 -18.10 9.46
CA THR A 118 5.10 -18.90 10.19
C THR A 118 4.46 -20.17 10.77
N LYS A 119 3.26 -20.05 11.32
CA LYS A 119 2.49 -21.18 11.86
C LYS A 119 2.18 -22.22 10.78
N TYR A 120 1.74 -21.78 9.61
CA TYR A 120 1.52 -22.68 8.46
C TYR A 120 2.78 -23.42 8.01
N ILE A 121 3.96 -22.83 8.14
CA ILE A 121 5.23 -23.51 7.80
C ILE A 121 5.59 -24.53 8.88
N THR A 122 5.43 -24.20 10.17
CA THR A 122 5.77 -25.10 11.28
C THR A 122 4.80 -26.26 11.44
N ASP A 123 3.51 -26.07 11.12
CA ASP A 123 2.48 -27.11 11.23
C ASP A 123 2.49 -28.08 10.02
N ASN A 124 3.19 -27.73 8.92
CA ASN A 124 3.36 -28.56 7.71
C ASN A 124 4.78 -29.16 7.58
N LEU A 125 5.60 -29.09 8.64
CA LEU A 125 6.90 -29.76 8.78
C LEU A 125 6.77 -30.98 9.69
#